data_AF-A0A920M8V3-F1
#
_entry.id   AF-A0A920M8V3-F1
#
_cell.length_a   1.000
_cell.length_b   1.000
_cell.length_c   1.000
_cell.angle_alpha   90.00
_cell.angle_beta   90.00
_cell.angle_gamma   90.00
#
_symmetry.space_group_name_H-M   'P 1'
#
loop_
_entity.id
_entity.type
_entity.pdbx_description
1 polymer ?
#
loop_
_entity_poly.entity_id
_entity_poly.type
_entity_poly.pdbx_seq_one_letter_code
_entity_poly.pdbx_strand_id
1 'polypeptide(L)' 'MVKLLSQSPPVLNRQRPEHDLFIQQTKLKNTLREWMGEEPVTHSEAG' A
#
# COMPACT_ATOMS: atom_id res chain seq x y z
N MET A 1 -23.24 15.36 12.51
CA MET A 1 -22.29 15.98 11.59
C MET A 1 -20.81 15.67 11.91
N VAL A 2 -20.44 14.57 12.59
CA VAL A 2 -19.01 14.25 12.84
C VAL A 2 -18.79 12.74 12.98
N LYS A 3 -18.96 11.96 11.90
CA LYS A 3 -18.51 10.54 11.86
C LYS A 3 -18.04 10.10 10.47
N LEU A 4 -17.61 11.06 9.64
CA LEU A 4 -17.22 10.83 8.25
C LEU A 4 -15.74 11.06 7.96
N LEU A 5 -14.93 11.44 8.95
CA LEU A 5 -13.51 11.76 8.76
C LEU A 5 -12.53 10.66 9.24
N SER A 6 -13.02 9.52 9.73
CA SER A 6 -12.17 8.44 10.27
C SER A 6 -12.07 7.21 9.38
N GLN A 7 -12.65 7.22 8.18
CA GLN A 7 -12.65 6.04 7.31
C GLN A 7 -11.83 6.33 6.07
N SER A 8 -10.64 5.73 6.04
CA SER A 8 -9.74 5.57 4.90
C SER A 8 -10.49 5.21 3.61
N PRO A 9 -9.93 5.53 2.43
CA PRO A 9 -10.60 5.32 1.14
C PRO A 9 -11.18 3.89 1.01
N PRO A 10 -12.39 3.74 0.47
CA PRO A 10 -13.01 2.43 0.33
C PRO A 10 -12.14 1.56 -0.59
N VAL A 11 -11.50 0.55 0.00
CA VAL A 11 -10.76 -0.46 -0.75
C VAL A 11 -11.79 -1.32 -1.46
N LEU A 12 -11.75 -1.34 -2.80
CA LEU A 12 -12.58 -2.22 -3.59
C LEU A 12 -12.11 -3.65 -3.34
N ASN A 13 -13.01 -4.46 -2.76
CA ASN A 13 -12.85 -5.86 -2.35
C ASN A 13 -12.52 -6.08 -0.88
N ARG A 14 -13.06 -7.17 -0.34
CA ARG A 14 -13.01 -7.75 1.02
C ARG A 14 -11.62 -7.87 1.70
N GLN A 15 -10.59 -7.25 1.17
CA GLN A 15 -9.26 -7.19 1.76
C GLN A 15 -9.24 -6.13 2.85
N ARG A 16 -8.70 -6.47 4.03
CA ARG A 16 -8.53 -5.48 5.09
C ARG A 16 -7.65 -4.35 4.56
N PRO A 17 -7.96 -3.08 4.89
CA PRO A 17 -7.10 -1.98 4.49
C PRO A 17 -5.68 -2.26 4.99
N GLU A 18 -4.70 -2.15 4.10
CA GLU A 18 -3.30 -2.14 4.49
C GLU A 18 -3.09 -0.86 5.31
N HIS A 19 -3.00 -0.97 6.63
CA HIS A 19 -2.84 0.21 7.49
C HIS A 19 -1.37 0.61 7.66
N ASP A 20 -0.44 -0.27 7.27
CA ASP A 20 0.99 0.01 7.31
C ASP A 20 1.41 0.90 6.13
N LEU A 21 1.78 2.14 6.46
CA LEU A 21 2.19 3.13 5.48
C LEU A 21 3.52 2.76 4.79
N PHE A 22 4.42 2.01 5.46
CA PHE A 22 5.66 1.54 4.86
C PHE A 22 5.40 0.52 3.75
N ILE A 23 4.45 -0.39 3.96
CA ILE A 23 4.06 -1.37 2.94
C ILE A 23 3.40 -0.67 1.74
N GLN A 24 2.51 0.31 1.99
CA GLN A 24 1.90 1.08 0.91
C GLN A 24 2.95 1.86 0.07
N GLN A 25 3.89 2.53 0.74
CA GLN A 25 4.96 3.26 0.06
C GLN A 25 5.89 2.33 -0.72
N THR A 26 6.18 1.14 -0.19
CA THR A 26 7.02 0.14 -0.87
C THR A 26 6.33 -0.36 -2.14
N LYS A 27 5.04 -0.69 -2.07
CA LYS A 27 4.23 -1.07 -3.23
C LYS A 27 4.24 0.03 -4.30
N LEU A 28 4.00 1.29 -3.90
CA LEU A 28 4.03 2.42 -4.83
C LEU A 28 5.41 2.59 -5.50
N LYS A 29 6.50 2.51 -4.73
CA LYS A 29 7.86 2.61 -5.27
C LYS A 29 8.16 1.47 -6.24
N ASN A 30 7.71 0.25 -5.94
CA ASN A 30 7.92 -0.90 -6.80
C ASN A 30 7.16 -0.77 -8.12
N THR A 31 5.91 -0.27 -8.10
CA THR A 31 5.19 0.05 -9.34
C THR A 31 5.97 1.03 -10.22
N LEU A 32 6.59 2.06 -9.63
CA LEU A 32 7.40 3.02 -10.39
C LEU A 32 8.70 2.41 -10.93
N ARG A 33 9.35 1.52 -10.16
CA ARG A 33 10.55 0.79 -10.62
C ARG A 33 10.23 -0.08 -11.82
N GLU A 34 9.14 -0.84 -11.77
CA GLU A 34 8.67 -1.65 -12.89
C GLU A 34 8.45 -0.81 -14.15
N TRP A 35 7.87 0.39 -14.00
CA TRP A 35 7.66 1.32 -15.12
C TRP A 35 8.97 1.87 -15.70
N MET A 36 10.04 1.91 -14.89
CA MET A 36 11.39 2.28 -15.33
C MET A 36 12.22 1.07 -15.79
N GLY A 37 11.65 -0.14 -15.76
CA GLY A 37 12.37 -1.39 -16.10
C GLY A 37 13.35 -1.86 -15.03
N GLU A 38 13.24 -1.33 -13.81
CA GLU A 38 14.02 -1.75 -12.64
C GLU A 38 13.29 -2.87 -11.86
N GLU A 39 14.06 -3.71 -11.18
CA GLU A 39 13.48 -4.78 -10.34
C GLU A 39 12.81 -4.22 -9.07
N PRO A 40 11.61 -4.73 -8.69
CA PRO A 40 10.96 -4.41 -7.43
C PRO A 40 11.83 -4.76 -6.22
N VAL A 41 11.73 -3.95 -5.16
CA VAL A 41 12.40 -4.22 -3.88
C VAL A 41 11.36 -4.67 -2.87
N THR A 42 11.45 -5.93 -2.43
CA THR A 42 10.65 -6.45 -1.32
C THR A 42 11.51 -6.49 -0.06
N HIS A 43 11.16 -5.68 0.94
CA HIS A 43 11.65 -5.93 2.29
C HIS A 43 10.76 -7.03 2.87
N SER A 44 11.07 -8.28 2.51
CA SER A 44 10.46 -9.44 3.16
C SER A 44 11.03 -9.49 4.56
N GLU A 45 10.26 -9.06 5.57
CA GLU A 45 10.55 -9.50 6.93
C GLU A 45 10.44 -11.03 6.91
N ALA A 46 11.58 -11.70 7.00
CA ALA A 46 11.62 -13.09 7.40
C ALA A 46 11.04 -13.14 8.83
N GLY A 47 9.84 -13.73 8.94
CA GLY A 47 9.13 -14.00 10.19
C GLY A 47 8.01 -15.01 9.92
#